data_AF-A4H9R6-F1
#
_entry.id   AF-A4H9R6-F1
#
_cell.length_a   1.000
_cell.length_b   1.000
_cell.length_c   1.000
_cell.angle_alpha   90.00
_cell.angle_beta   90.00
_cell.angle_gamma   90.00
#
_symmetry.space_group_name_H-M   'P 1'
#
loop_
_entity.id
_entity.type
_entity.pdbx_description
1 polymer ?
#
loop_
_entity_poly.entity_id
_entity_poly.type
_entity_poly.pdbx_seq_one_letter_code
_entity_poly.pdbx_strand_id
1 'polypeptide(L)'
;MSAMNLVVSITCNPPVISIFGPIKESTIDRLNETIPNSCSTTNTGNTPFALVRKEDPPRWFGELRTQFATEDIGTSTLFVAVLDVLEEEGAWKLRDSASMNHDNGKITYKFFFVRGAH
;
A
#
# COMPACT_ATOMS: atom_id res chain seq x y z
N MET A 1 25.29 -7.41 -6.40
CA MET A 1 24.39 -6.80 -5.39
C MET A 1 23.17 -7.67 -5.29
N SER A 2 22.78 -8.11 -4.09
CA SER A 2 21.54 -8.88 -3.93
C SER A 2 20.34 -7.99 -4.27
N ALA A 3 19.49 -8.43 -5.19
CA ALA A 3 18.25 -7.73 -5.52
C ALA A 3 17.39 -7.64 -4.25
N MET A 4 16.98 -6.42 -3.88
CA MET A 4 16.02 -6.23 -2.80
C MET A 4 14.62 -6.29 -3.39
N ASN A 5 13.75 -7.07 -2.78
CA ASN A 5 12.36 -7.23 -3.20
C ASN A 5 11.43 -6.60 -2.17
N LEU A 6 10.42 -5.89 -2.64
CA LEU A 6 9.37 -5.29 -1.83
C LEU A 6 8.03 -5.74 -2.38
N VAL A 7 7.10 -6.11 -1.51
CA VAL A 7 5.74 -6.50 -1.89
C VAL A 7 4.77 -5.60 -1.16
N VAL A 8 3.89 -4.93 -1.91
CA VAL A 8 2.76 -4.20 -1.35
C VAL A 8 1.49 -4.96 -1.64
N SER A 9 0.74 -5.28 -0.60
CA SER A 9 -0.55 -5.95 -0.67
C SER A 9 -1.64 -5.01 -0.18
N ILE A 10 -2.65 -4.76 -1.02
CA ILE A 10 -3.79 -3.89 -0.72
C ILE A 10 -5.05 -4.72 -0.86
N THR A 11 -5.85 -4.84 0.19
CA THR A 11 -7.13 -5.57 0.17
C THR A 11 -8.27 -4.59 0.34
N CYS A 12 -9.22 -4.56 -0.58
CA CYS A 12 -10.43 -3.73 -0.51
C CYS A 12 -11.66 -4.64 -0.38
N ASN A 13 -12.74 -4.31 0.34
CA ASN A 13 -13.08 -3.09 1.09
C ASN A 13 -13.44 -3.50 2.55
N PRO A 14 -13.01 -2.78 3.62
CA PRO A 14 -12.17 -1.57 3.68
C PRO A 14 -10.74 -1.79 3.19
N PRO A 15 -10.03 -0.73 2.73
CA PRO A 15 -8.63 -0.82 2.31
C PRO A 15 -7.72 -1.22 3.47
N VAL A 16 -7.03 -2.34 3.31
CA VAL A 16 -6.02 -2.86 4.22
C VAL A 16 -4.71 -2.97 3.47
N ILE A 17 -3.68 -2.26 3.93
CA ILE A 17 -2.38 -2.17 3.27
C ILE A 17 -1.34 -2.93 4.09
N SER A 18 -0.55 -3.76 3.42
CA SER A 18 0.53 -4.52 4.02
C SER A 18 1.78 -4.44 3.14
N ILE A 19 2.90 -4.00 3.71
CA ILE A 19 4.16 -3.83 2.99
C ILE A 19 5.19 -4.79 3.58
N PHE A 20 5.74 -5.66 2.72
CA PHE A 20 6.71 -6.69 3.07
C PHE A 20 8.05 -6.40 2.38
N GLY A 21 9.14 -6.47 3.13
CA GLY A 21 10.49 -6.24 2.61
C GLY A 21 11.16 -5.00 3.21
N PRO A 22 12.41 -4.73 2.82
CA PRO A 22 13.21 -3.65 3.38
C PRO A 22 12.73 -2.29 2.83
N ILE A 23 12.04 -1.52 3.65
CA ILE A 23 11.59 -0.15 3.34
C ILE A 23 12.08 0.81 4.43
N LYS A 24 12.45 2.04 4.03
CA LYS A 24 12.92 3.06 4.97
C LYS A 24 11.74 3.63 5.75
N GLU A 25 11.97 4.01 7.01
CA GLU A 25 10.95 4.68 7.82
C GLU A 25 10.49 6.01 7.19
N SER A 26 11.40 6.77 6.57
CA SER A 26 11.04 8.00 5.84
C SER A 26 10.04 7.78 4.71
N THR A 27 10.13 6.63 4.02
CA THR A 27 9.15 6.24 2.99
C THR A 27 7.81 5.90 3.62
N ILE A 28 7.81 5.28 4.79
CA ILE A 28 6.59 4.98 5.55
C ILE A 28 5.90 6.25 6.02
N ASP A 29 6.65 7.25 6.50
CA ASP A 29 6.11 8.55 6.89
C ASP A 29 5.40 9.23 5.72
N ARG A 30 6.04 9.23 4.54
CA ARG A 30 5.45 9.79 3.32
C ARG A 30 4.22 9.04 2.84
N LEU A 31 4.21 7.72 2.99
CA LEU A 31 3.02 6.90 2.72
C LEU A 31 1.88 7.21 3.70
N ASN A 32 2.18 7.45 4.98
CA ASN A 32 1.18 7.83 5.98
C ASN A 32 0.53 9.18 5.67
N GLU A 33 1.27 10.13 5.09
CA GLU A 33 0.72 11.42 4.64
C GLU A 33 -0.09 11.29 3.35
N THR A 34 0.33 10.41 2.43
CA THR A 34 -0.22 10.35 1.07
C THR A 34 -1.49 9.49 1.00
N ILE A 35 -1.45 8.27 1.56
CA ILE A 35 -2.51 7.25 1.46
C ILE A 35 -3.90 7.78 1.86
N PRO A 36 -4.06 8.50 2.99
CA PRO A 36 -5.38 8.94 3.45
C PRO A 36 -6.04 9.97 2.53
N ASN A 37 -5.23 10.71 1.76
CA ASN A 37 -5.69 11.74 0.82
C ASN A 37 -6.11 11.16 -0.53
N SER A 38 -5.85 9.87 -0.78
CA SER A 38 -6.11 9.21 -2.07
C SER A 38 -7.50 8.59 -2.18
N CYS A 39 -8.27 8.51 -1.10
CA CYS A 39 -9.59 7.88 -1.09
C CYS A 39 -10.72 8.91 -1.23
N SER A 40 -11.76 8.55 -1.99
CA SER A 40 -12.86 9.43 -2.41
C SER A 40 -13.86 9.80 -1.32
N THR A 41 -13.84 9.13 -0.17
CA THR A 41 -14.77 9.38 0.94
C THR A 41 -14.05 10.03 2.13
N THR A 42 -14.37 11.30 2.36
CA THR A 42 -13.89 12.09 3.51
C THR A 42 -14.45 11.47 4.79
N ASN A 43 -13.55 10.94 5.63
CA ASN A 43 -13.93 10.47 6.95
C ASN A 43 -14.26 11.69 7.85
N THR A 44 -15.46 11.70 8.43
CA THR A 44 -15.95 12.63 9.46
C THR A 44 -15.45 12.30 10.88
N GLY A 45 -14.58 11.29 11.05
CA GLY A 45 -14.09 10.81 12.35
C GLY A 45 -12.56 10.69 12.43
N ASN A 46 -11.94 11.67 13.10
CA ASN A 46 -10.64 11.80 13.80
C ASN A 46 -9.63 10.62 13.97
N THR A 47 -9.70 9.49 13.28
CA THR A 47 -8.68 8.44 13.42
C THR A 47 -7.59 8.63 12.38
N PRO A 48 -6.37 9.05 12.78
CA PRO A 48 -5.26 9.16 11.85
C PRO A 48 -4.87 7.77 11.35
N PHE A 49 -4.72 7.63 10.03
CA PHE A 49 -4.12 6.45 9.43
C PHE A 49 -2.62 6.42 9.77
N ALA A 50 -2.13 5.26 10.18
CA ALA A 50 -0.71 5.03 10.37
C ALA A 50 -0.36 3.59 10.04
N LEU A 51 0.69 3.41 9.26
CA LEU A 51 1.36 2.14 9.06
C LEU A 51 2.10 1.77 10.34
N VAL A 52 1.70 0.67 10.97
CA VAL A 52 2.35 0.11 12.15
C VAL A 52 3.21 -1.08 11.78
N ARG A 53 4.36 -1.20 12.42
CA ARG A 53 5.24 -2.36 12.25
C ARG A 53 4.65 -3.56 12.99
N LYS A 54 4.52 -4.69 12.29
CA LYS A 54 4.15 -5.99 12.85
C LYS A 54 5.33 -6.94 12.69
N GLU A 55 5.55 -7.82 13.67
CA GLU A 55 6.72 -8.68 13.73
C GLU A 55 6.49 -10.09 13.17
N ASP A 56 5.23 -10.56 13.09
CA ASP A 56 4.91 -11.91 12.65
C ASP A 56 3.83 -11.94 11.54
N PRO A 57 4.22 -12.10 10.26
CA PRO A 57 5.57 -11.89 9.73
C PRO A 57 5.97 -10.39 9.71
N PRO A 58 7.27 -10.06 9.63
CA PRO A 58 7.75 -8.66 9.62
C PRO A 58 7.17 -7.86 8.46
N ARG A 59 6.35 -6.86 8.77
CA ARG A 59 5.67 -6.02 7.76
C ARG A 59 5.19 -4.70 8.34
N TRP A 60 4.98 -3.73 7.47
CA TRP A 60 4.18 -2.55 7.79
C TRP A 60 2.71 -2.83 7.49
N PHE A 61 1.81 -2.39 8.35
CA PHE A 61 0.39 -2.67 8.26
C PHE A 61 -0.44 -1.42 8.57
N GLY A 62 -1.41 -1.11 7.71
CA GLY A 62 -2.33 0.00 7.91
C GLY A 62 -3.73 -0.38 7.47
N GLU A 63 -4.74 0.17 8.14
CA GLU A 63 -6.15 -0.12 7.86
C GLU A 63 -6.94 1.19 7.80
N LEU A 64 -7.61 1.43 6.67
CA LEU A 64 -8.51 2.57 6.48
C LEU A 64 -9.94 2.16 6.83
N ARG A 65 -10.20 1.96 8.14
CA ARG A 65 -11.44 1.37 8.69
C ARG A 65 -12.73 2.08 8.31
N THR A 66 -12.66 3.38 8.03
CA THR A 66 -13.82 4.26 7.79
C THR A 66 -13.91 4.74 6.35
N GLN A 67 -12.99 4.32 5.48
CA GLN A 67 -12.97 4.73 4.09
C GLN A 67 -13.45 3.58 3.22
N PHE A 68 -14.36 3.89 2.30
CA PHE A 68 -14.71 2.98 1.22
C PHE A 68 -13.93 3.44 0.00
N ALA A 69 -13.02 2.59 -0.50
CA ALA A 69 -12.50 2.74 -1.86
C ALA A 69 -13.63 2.32 -2.80
N THR A 70 -14.50 3.26 -3.18
CA THR A 70 -15.64 2.98 -4.03
C THR A 70 -15.19 2.60 -5.45
N GLU A 71 -15.38 1.31 -5.69
CA GLU A 71 -15.33 0.44 -6.88
C GLU A 71 -14.23 0.60 -7.92
N ASP A 72 -13.76 1.78 -8.35
CA ASP A 72 -12.67 1.85 -9.36
C ASP A 72 -11.71 3.04 -9.19
N ILE A 73 -12.25 4.25 -9.06
CA ILE A 73 -11.44 5.47 -9.04
C ILE A 73 -10.67 5.58 -7.72
N GLY A 74 -11.32 5.32 -6.58
CA GLY A 74 -10.65 5.40 -5.27
C GLY A 74 -9.52 4.37 -5.14
N THR A 75 -9.72 3.18 -5.69
CA THR A 75 -8.71 2.10 -5.68
C THR A 75 -7.53 2.46 -6.59
N SER A 76 -7.81 2.99 -7.79
CA SER A 76 -6.76 3.38 -8.74
C SER A 76 -5.92 4.56 -8.22
N THR A 77 -6.55 5.58 -7.62
CA THR A 77 -5.84 6.70 -7.02
C THR A 77 -4.96 6.26 -5.85
N LEU A 78 -5.43 5.32 -5.03
CA LEU A 78 -4.63 4.71 -3.96
C LEU A 78 -3.41 3.97 -4.53
N PHE A 79 -3.57 3.24 -5.62
CA PHE A 79 -2.45 2.53 -6.25
C PHE A 79 -1.41 3.52 -6.77
N VAL A 80 -1.83 4.54 -7.52
CA VAL A 80 -0.92 5.55 -8.06
C VAL A 80 -0.16 6.25 -6.94
N ALA A 81 -0.84 6.67 -5.88
CA ALA A 81 -0.19 7.29 -4.72
C ALA A 81 0.90 6.41 -4.09
N VAL A 82 0.65 5.11 -3.94
CA VAL A 82 1.64 4.16 -3.40
C VAL A 82 2.80 3.97 -4.39
N LEU A 83 2.50 3.85 -5.68
CA LEU A 83 3.50 3.66 -6.73
C LEU A 83 4.44 4.86 -6.84
N ASP A 84 3.89 6.08 -6.86
CA ASP A 84 4.66 7.33 -6.97
C ASP A 84 5.61 7.50 -5.80
N VAL A 85 5.13 7.29 -4.56
CA VAL A 85 5.98 7.41 -3.36
C VAL A 85 7.12 6.39 -3.39
N LEU A 86 6.87 5.15 -3.85
CA LEU A 86 7.91 4.11 -3.92
C LEU A 86 8.90 4.34 -5.07
N GLU A 87 8.45 4.86 -6.21
CA GLU A 87 9.31 5.19 -7.34
C GLU A 87 10.25 6.36 -6.99
N GLU A 88 9.72 7.43 -6.39
CA GLU A 88 10.50 8.58 -5.94
C GLU A 88 11.50 8.20 -4.83
N GLU A 89 11.06 7.42 -3.83
CA GLU A 89 11.88 7.03 -2.69
C GLU A 89 12.71 5.78 -2.97
N GLY A 90 13.84 5.98 -3.67
CA GLY A 90 14.88 4.96 -3.82
C GLY A 90 14.73 4.07 -5.06
N ALA A 91 13.97 4.53 -6.06
CA ALA A 91 13.85 3.90 -7.37
C ALA A 91 13.36 2.44 -7.31
N TRP A 92 12.35 2.16 -6.46
CA TRP A 92 11.67 0.87 -6.50
C TRP A 92 10.93 0.74 -7.83
N LYS A 93 11.36 -0.22 -8.65
CA LYS A 93 10.72 -0.46 -9.95
C LYS A 93 9.64 -1.51 -9.80
N LEU A 94 8.42 -1.16 -10.19
CA LEU A 94 7.33 -2.14 -10.32
C LEU A 94 7.73 -3.19 -11.36
N ARG A 95 7.68 -4.47 -10.99
CA ARG A 95 7.99 -5.61 -11.86
C ARG A 95 6.78 -6.40 -12.25
N ASP A 96 5.85 -6.56 -11.34
CA ASP A 96 4.66 -7.37 -11.56
C ASP A 96 3.51 -6.90 -10.66
N SER A 97 2.30 -7.22 -11.06
CA SER A 97 1.08 -6.97 -10.29
C SER A 97 0.10 -8.11 -10.45
N ALA A 98 -0.50 -8.56 -9.36
CA ALA A 98 -1.51 -9.61 -9.36
C ALA A 98 -2.73 -9.19 -8.56
N SER A 99 -3.92 -9.60 -9.00
CA SER A 99 -5.16 -9.45 -8.25
C SER A 99 -5.75 -10.81 -7.90
N MET A 100 -6.44 -10.88 -6.77
CA MET A 100 -7.10 -12.08 -6.28
C MET A 100 -8.45 -11.71 -5.68
N ASN A 101 -9.51 -12.28 -6.23
CA ASN A 101 -10.85 -12.20 -5.66
C ASN A 101 -10.97 -13.22 -4.53
N HIS A 102 -11.51 -12.78 -3.40
CA HIS A 102 -11.81 -13.62 -2.24
C HIS A 102 -13.29 -13.97 -2.23
N ASP A 103 -13.62 -15.14 -1.67
CA ASP A 103 -15.01 -15.63 -1.56
C ASP A 103 -15.93 -14.70 -0.76
N ASN A 104 -15.36 -13.84 0.08
CA ASN A 104 -16.08 -12.84 0.88
C ASN A 104 -16.34 -11.52 0.12
N GLY A 105 -16.12 -11.48 -1.19
CA GLY A 105 -16.32 -10.30 -2.03
C GLY A 105 -15.21 -9.24 -1.92
N LYS A 106 -14.11 -9.54 -1.23
CA LYS A 106 -12.94 -8.67 -1.19
C LYS A 106 -12.00 -8.95 -2.35
N ILE A 107 -11.24 -7.94 -2.75
CA ILE A 107 -10.20 -8.08 -3.78
C ILE A 107 -8.87 -7.67 -3.16
N THR A 108 -7.86 -8.55 -3.27
CA THR A 108 -6.49 -8.23 -2.90
C THR A 108 -5.66 -7.98 -4.16
N TYR A 109 -4.98 -6.85 -4.18
CA TYR A 109 -4.02 -6.46 -5.19
C TYR A 109 -2.62 -6.56 -4.57
N LYS A 110 -1.69 -7.18 -5.29
CA LYS A 110 -0.29 -7.34 -4.91
C LYS A 110 0.58 -6.68 -5.96
N PHE A 111 1.48 -5.82 -5.52
CA PHE A 111 2.47 -5.15 -6.36
C PHE A 111 3.86 -5.61 -5.93
N PHE A 112 4.65 -6.07 -6.89
CA PHE A 112 5.99 -6.61 -6.67
C PHE A 112 7.01 -5.63 -7.21
N PHE A 113 7.91 -5.15 -6.34
CA PHE A 113 8.94 -4.20 -6.69
C PHE A 113 10.32 -4.79 -6.47
N VAL A 114 11.28 -4.31 -7.26
CA VAL A 114 12.70 -4.61 -7.07
C VAL A 114 13.53 -3.35 -7.03
N ARG A 115 14.61 -3.41 -6.26
CA ARG A 115 15.64 -2.37 -6.21
C ARG A 115 17.02 -2.99 -6.37
N GLY A 116 17.83 -2.42 -7.26
CA GLY A 116 19.22 -2.84 -7.48
C GLY A 116 19.45 -3.87 -8.60
N ALA A 117 18.50 -4.09 -9.51
CA ALA A 117 18.73 -4.84 -10.75
C ALA A 117 18.74 -3.85 -11.93
N HIS A 118 19.94 -3.44 -12.33
CA HIS A 118 20.23 -2.95 -13.68
C HIS A 118 20.77 -4.11 -14.50
#